data_AF-A0A6S7EVM5-F1
#
_entry.id   AF-A0A6S7EVM5-F1
#
_cell.length_a   1.000
_cell.length_b   1.000
_cell.length_c   1.000
_cell.angle_alpha   90.00
_cell.angle_beta   90.00
_cell.angle_gamma   90.00
#
_symmetry.space_group_name_H-M   'P 1'
#
loop_
_entity.id
_entity.type
_entity.pdbx_description
1 polymer ?
#
loop_
_entity_poly.entity_id
_entity_poly.type
_entity_poly.pdbx_seq_one_letter_code
_entity_poly.pdbx_strand_id
1 'polypeptide(L)' 'MLAYLSAIVTAISMATFFGIVWWACSRGRQSANRESAMLPFALPDEFGQGQQDGANRS' A
#
# COMPACT_ATOMS: atom_id res chain seq x y z
N MET A 1 24.04 -2.65 -32.77
CA MET A 1 22.57 -2.82 -32.86
C MET A 1 21.98 -3.33 -31.55
N LEU A 2 22.38 -4.51 -31.05
CA LEU A 2 21.85 -5.09 -29.79
C LEU A 2 21.97 -4.16 -28.57
N ALA A 3 23.13 -3.51 -28.38
CA ALA A 3 23.36 -2.62 -27.24
C ALA A 3 22.38 -1.42 -27.20
N TYR A 4 22.04 -0.85 -28.35
CA TYR A 4 21.05 0.23 -28.43
C TYR A 4 19.64 -0.25 -28.09
N LEU A 5 19.26 -1.44 -28.56
CA LEU A 5 17.96 -2.04 -28.22
C LEU A 5 17.84 -2.30 -26.72
N SER A 6 18.86 -2.90 -26.10
CA SER A 6 18.86 -3.14 -24.65
C SER A 6 18.78 -1.84 -23.84
N ALA A 7 19.49 -0.78 -24.28
CA ALA A 7 19.43 0.52 -23.65
C ALA A 7 18.03 1.16 -23.74
N ILE A 8 17.40 1.10 -24.92
CA ILE A 8 16.04 1.62 -25.13
C ILE A 8 15.03 0.85 -24.26
N VAL A 9 15.09 -0.48 -24.26
CA VAL A 9 14.19 -1.31 -23.43
C VAL A 9 14.36 -0.97 -21.96
N THR A 10 15.60 -0.85 -21.48
CA THR A 10 15.90 -0.48 -20.08
C THR A 10 15.31 0.89 -19.74
N ALA A 11 15.50 1.88 -20.62
CA ALA A 11 14.97 3.23 -20.42
C ALA A 11 13.43 3.24 -20.37
N ILE A 12 12.77 2.50 -21.26
CA ILE A 12 11.31 2.38 -21.29
C ILE A 12 10.83 1.69 -20.01
N SER A 13 11.42 0.56 -19.62
CA SER A 13 11.08 -0.14 -18.39
C SER A 13 11.21 0.75 -17.16
N MET A 14 12.27 1.54 -17.09
CA MET A 14 12.52 2.47 -15.98
C MET A 14 11.48 3.62 -15.97
N ALA A 15 11.16 4.19 -17.13
CA ALA A 15 10.11 5.19 -17.26
C ALA A 15 8.72 4.64 -16.87
N THR A 16 8.39 3.41 -17.30
CA THR A 16 7.13 2.74 -16.93
C THR A 16 7.06 2.51 -15.43
N PHE A 17 8.14 2.04 -14.80
CA PHE A 17 8.19 1.84 -13.35
C PHE A 17 7.90 3.13 -12.59
N PHE A 18 8.59 4.23 -12.92
CA PHE A 18 8.35 5.52 -12.29
C PHE A 18 6.93 6.04 -12.55
N GLY A 19 6.38 5.82 -13.75
CA GLY A 19 5.00 6.17 -14.09
C GLY A 19 3.98 5.46 -13.19
N ILE A 20 4.17 4.16 -12.94
CA ILE A 20 3.30 3.37 -12.06
C ILE A 20 3.40 3.85 -10.62
N VAL A 21 4.62 4.09 -10.11
CA VAL A 21 4.82 4.61 -8.74
C VAL A 21 4.15 5.97 -8.57
N TRP A 22 4.34 6.88 -9.53
CA TRP A 22 3.68 8.20 -9.51
C TRP A 22 2.15 8.08 -9.54
N TRP A 23 1.62 7.19 -10.37
CA TRP A 23 0.18 6.96 -10.49
C TRP A 23 -0.43 6.37 -9.21
N ALA A 24 0.28 5.44 -8.56
CA ALA A 24 -0.14 4.85 -7.29
C ALA A 24 -0.11 5.88 -6.13
N CYS A 25 0.89 6.76 -6.13
CA CYS A 25 1.03 7.86 -5.16
C CYS A 25 0.12 9.07 -5.48
N SER A 26 -0.59 9.07 -6.60
CA SER A 26 -1.50 10.16 -6.96
C SER A 26 -2.70 10.24 -6.00
N ARG A 27 -3.19 11.46 -5.73
CA ARG A 27 -4.28 11.78 -4.77
C ARG A 27 -5.55 10.96 -4.98
N GLY A 28 -5.80 10.44 -6.19
CA GLY A 28 -6.97 9.61 -6.49
C GLY A 28 -6.85 8.13 -6.12
N ARG A 29 -5.64 7.61 -5.84
CA ARG A 29 -5.40 6.16 -5.56
C ARG A 29 -4.64 5.89 -4.27
N GLN A 30 -4.11 6.92 -3.62
CA GLN A 30 -3.43 6.80 -2.34
C GLN A 30 -4.31 6.19 -1.24
N SER A 31 -5.61 6.52 -1.20
CA SER A 31 -6.55 5.99 -0.18
C SER A 31 -6.75 4.48 -0.32
N ALA A 32 -7.06 4.01 -1.54
CA ALA A 32 -7.27 2.58 -1.82
C ALA A 32 -6.02 1.74 -1.57
N ASN A 33 -4.83 2.27 -1.89
CA ASN A 33 -3.57 1.62 -1.58
C ASN A 33 -3.32 1.55 -0.06
N ARG A 34 -3.62 2.64 0.66
CA ARG A 34 -3.48 2.70 2.12
C ARG A 34 -4.43 1.71 2.81
N GLU A 35 -5.67 1.61 2.35
CA GLU A 35 -6.70 0.72 2.89
C GLU A 35 -6.36 -0.75 2.63
N SER A 36 -5.89 -1.08 1.41
CA SER A 36 -5.43 -2.43 1.07
C SER A 36 -4.23 -2.87 1.88
N ALA A 37 -3.31 -1.95 2.21
CA ALA A 37 -2.15 -2.23 3.05
C ALA A 37 -2.52 -2.58 4.51
N MET A 38 -3.73 -2.22 4.96
CA MET A 38 -4.19 -2.55 6.31
C MET A 38 -4.90 -3.90 6.38
N LEU A 39 -5.28 -4.52 5.25
CA LEU A 39 -6.08 -5.76 5.24
C LEU A 39 -5.48 -6.97 6.00
N PRO A 40 -4.15 -7.15 6.15
CA PRO A 40 -3.60 -8.20 7.02
C PRO A 40 -3.34 -7.75 8.48
N PHE A 41 -3.53 -6.46 8.80
CA PHE A 41 -3.25 -5.87 10.11
C PHE A 41 -4.47 -5.21 10.77
N ALA A 42 -5.58 -5.10 10.04
CA ALA A 42 -6.90 -4.81 10.55
C ALA A 42 -7.44 -6.05 11.28
N LEU A 43 -6.69 -6.51 12.28
CA LEU A 43 -7.24 -7.32 13.35
C LEU A 43 -8.34 -6.48 14.00
N PRO A 44 -9.50 -7.06 14.32
CA PRO A 44 -10.50 -6.36 15.12
C PRO A 44 -9.81 -5.82 16.37
N ASP A 45 -10.09 -4.57 16.76
CA ASP A 45 -9.52 -4.00 17.99
C ASP A 45 -9.80 -4.94 19.17
N GLU A 46 -8.80 -5.73 19.58
CA GLU A 46 -8.91 -6.70 20.69
C GLU A 46 -9.05 -6.01 22.07
N PHE A 47 -9.36 -4.70 22.09
CA PHE A 47 -9.56 -3.89 23.29
C PHE A 47 -10.90 -3.14 23.30
N GLY A 48 -11.88 -3.53 22.47
CA GLY A 48 -13.18 -2.84 22.41
C GLY A 48 -14.27 -3.30 23.39
N GLN A 49 -14.21 -4.53 23.93
CA GLN A 49 -15.31 -5.08 24.74
C GLN A 49 -14.89 -5.89 25.98
N GLY A 50 -13.60 -5.98 26.31
CA GLY A 50 -13.12 -6.67 27.52
C GLY A 50 -12.95 -5.78 28.76
N GLN A 51 -12.84 -4.45 28.60
CA GLN A 51 -12.50 -3.56 29.71
C GLN A 51 -13.71 -3.12 30.56
N GLN A 52 -14.93 -3.20 30.02
CA GLN A 52 -16.14 -2.72 30.72
C GLN A 52 -16.70 -3.73 31.74
N ASP A 53 -16.46 -5.03 31.56
CA ASP A 53 -16.95 -6.06 32.47
C ASP A 53 -16.11 -6.25 33.75
N GLY A 54 -14.85 -5.81 33.74
CA GLY A 54 -13.95 -5.88 34.91
C GLY A 54 -14.09 -4.71 35.90
N ALA A 55 -14.47 -3.52 35.41
CA ALA A 55 -14.61 -2.32 36.23
C ALA A 55 -15.93 -2.24 37.01
N ASN A 56 -16.95 -3.01 36.60
CA ASN A 56 -18.28 -3.04 37.24
C ASN A 56 -18.44 -4.22 38.23
N ARG A 57 -17.32 -4.83 38.66
CA ARG A 57 -17.28 -5.92 39.66
C ARG A 57 -16.29 -5.67 40.81
N SER A 58 -15.83 -4.43 40.98
CA SER A 58 -14.90 -4.02 42.04
C SER A 58 -15.59 -3.14 43.07
#